data_AF-A0A4R4J5T1-F1
#
_entry.id   AF-A0A4R4J5T1-F1
#
_cell.length_a   1.000
_cell.length_b   1.000
_cell.length_c   1.000
_cell.angle_alpha   90.00
_cell.angle_beta   90.00
_cell.angle_gamma   90.00
#
_symmetry.space_group_name_H-M   'P 1'
#
loop_
_entity.id
_entity.type
_entity.pdbx_description
1 polymer ?
#
loop_
_entity_poly.entity_id
_entity_poly.type
_entity_poly.pdbx_seq_one_letter_code
_entity_poly.pdbx_strand_id
1 'polypeptide(L)'
;MKYNDPLNNIDIGYPQPIRNNWPNLPIEFQRHIDDVINLNGSLYFFKGSQYLKFDIAKTQVIDGPKPIIAGWPGLAGTEFENGIDAATEWIDTKKDIVCFFKGKECIDYTVSSHTIDKKTITERWRITGEYAKFSANLDAAILWRNSGYFIYLFKGNEYLRLHLMLNSMYGKPDLIQTKWKGVTFNKIQAAVSVDINALGTDINGSCGGTCGTNNTGKHCFKLPHSIRFGLTAYVNTDIHQQTIKVYIDDLLVDTVTGKGISHIIDVKTYTSGTGKICIEITGDGKPCKLRYAYNPLDEKPGTTIIGVSNGTNNNYDDSVVVLNWPLS
;
A
#
# COMPACT_ATOMS: atom_id res chain seq x y z
N MET A 1 9.64 -11.11 7.23
CA MET A 1 8.57 -10.79 8.20
C MET A 1 7.71 -9.70 7.60
N LYS A 2 6.39 -9.70 7.85
CA LYS A 2 5.48 -8.62 7.44
C LYS A 2 4.72 -8.16 8.67
N TYR A 3 4.87 -6.88 9.01
CA TYR A 3 4.20 -6.25 10.14
C TYR A 3 3.00 -5.44 9.65
N ASN A 4 1.86 -5.64 10.30
CA ASN A 4 0.62 -4.95 10.00
C ASN A 4 0.41 -3.83 11.02
N ASP A 5 0.67 -2.59 10.60
CA ASP A 5 0.53 -1.42 11.46
C ASP A 5 -0.91 -1.22 11.98
N PRO A 6 -1.98 -1.33 11.15
CA PRO A 6 -3.37 -1.30 11.63
C PRO A 6 -3.71 -2.35 12.70
N LEU A 7 -3.24 -3.59 12.53
CA LEU A 7 -3.46 -4.66 13.51
C LEU A 7 -2.47 -4.60 14.68
N ASN A 8 -1.43 -3.76 14.57
CA ASN A 8 -0.31 -3.67 15.50
C ASN A 8 0.27 -5.05 15.86
N ASN A 9 0.44 -5.90 14.84
CA ASN A 9 0.92 -7.27 14.99
C ASN A 9 1.52 -7.77 13.66
N ILE A 10 2.20 -8.91 13.70
CA ILE A 10 2.65 -9.61 12.49
C ILE A 10 1.44 -10.18 11.72
N ASP A 11 1.53 -10.19 10.38
CA ASP A 11 0.52 -10.84 9.55
C ASP A 11 0.51 -12.36 9.81
N ILE A 12 -0.68 -12.98 9.72
CA ILE A 12 -0.84 -14.44 9.86
C ILE A 12 0.02 -15.13 8.80
N GLY A 13 0.74 -16.18 9.21
CA GLY A 13 1.61 -16.96 8.33
C GLY A 13 3.03 -16.41 8.19
N TYR A 14 3.40 -15.31 8.85
CA TYR A 14 4.79 -14.82 8.89
C TYR A 14 5.54 -15.30 10.15
N PRO A 15 6.89 -15.42 10.09
CA PRO A 15 7.79 -15.04 8.99
C PRO A 15 7.78 -16.02 7.79
N GLN A 16 8.02 -15.48 6.60
CA GLN A 16 8.17 -16.23 5.35
C GLN A 16 9.56 -15.93 4.72
N PRO A 17 10.10 -16.86 3.89
CA PRO A 17 11.27 -16.59 3.06
C PRO A 17 11.06 -15.38 2.14
N ILE A 18 12.12 -14.60 1.89
CA ILE A 18 12.08 -13.37 1.07
C ILE A 18 11.44 -13.63 -0.31
N ARG A 19 11.80 -14.74 -0.96
CA ARG A 19 11.29 -15.13 -2.28
C ARG A 19 9.77 -15.28 -2.37
N ASN A 20 9.10 -15.55 -1.24
CA ASN A 20 7.64 -15.73 -1.21
C ASN A 20 6.92 -14.36 -1.27
N ASN A 21 7.57 -13.30 -0.81
CA ASN A 21 7.04 -11.94 -0.82
C ASN A 21 7.49 -11.12 -2.03
N TRP A 22 8.66 -11.44 -2.54
CA TRP A 22 9.32 -10.72 -3.62
C TRP A 22 9.65 -11.74 -4.71
N PRO A 23 8.64 -12.20 -5.48
CA PRO A 23 8.86 -13.15 -6.55
C PRO A 23 9.81 -12.55 -7.58
N ASN A 24 10.53 -13.39 -8.33
CA ASN A 24 11.47 -12.96 -9.36
C ASN A 24 12.72 -12.19 -8.87
N LEU A 25 12.99 -12.15 -7.56
CA LEU A 25 14.31 -11.76 -7.08
C LEU A 25 15.36 -12.81 -7.50
N PRO A 26 16.52 -12.39 -8.04
CA PRO A 26 17.68 -13.26 -8.26
C PRO A 26 18.08 -13.99 -6.98
N ILE A 27 18.60 -15.21 -7.11
CA ILE A 27 18.92 -16.09 -5.97
C ILE A 27 19.87 -15.44 -4.96
N GLU A 28 20.79 -14.61 -5.46
CA GLU A 28 21.74 -13.84 -4.67
C GLU A 28 21.09 -12.72 -3.87
N PHE A 29 19.92 -12.20 -4.25
CA PHE A 29 19.15 -11.22 -3.48
C PHE A 29 18.04 -11.84 -2.63
N GLN A 30 17.89 -13.16 -2.59
CA GLN A 30 16.90 -13.84 -1.74
C GLN A 30 17.39 -14.06 -0.29
N ARG A 31 18.63 -13.68 0.04
CA ARG A 31 19.24 -13.82 1.37
C ARG A 31 20.38 -12.83 1.57
N HIS A 32 20.65 -12.48 2.83
CA HIS A 32 21.75 -11.58 3.21
C HIS A 32 21.71 -10.28 2.41
N ILE A 33 20.53 -9.65 2.37
CA ILE A 33 20.34 -8.30 1.85
C ILE A 33 20.88 -7.37 2.94
N ASP A 34 21.62 -6.35 2.53
CA ASP A 34 22.20 -5.39 3.46
C ASP A 34 21.14 -4.38 3.90
N ASP A 35 20.41 -3.77 2.96
CA ASP A 35 19.17 -3.04 3.25
C ASP A 35 18.27 -2.89 2.00
N VAL A 36 17.07 -2.33 2.19
CA VAL A 36 16.09 -2.03 1.12
C VAL A 36 15.37 -0.71 1.38
N ILE A 37 15.20 0.09 0.34
CA ILE A 37 14.43 1.34 0.38
C ILE A 37 13.28 1.32 -0.63
N ASN A 38 12.20 2.05 -0.35
CA ASN A 38 11.06 2.30 -1.21
C ASN A 38 11.03 3.75 -1.71
N LEU A 39 11.54 3.94 -2.92
CA LEU A 39 11.59 5.23 -3.58
C LEU A 39 10.59 5.26 -4.75
N ASN A 40 9.56 6.10 -4.60
CA ASN A 40 8.53 6.34 -5.63
C ASN A 40 7.89 5.07 -6.21
N GLY A 41 7.60 4.07 -5.36
CA GLY A 41 6.93 2.83 -5.77
C GLY A 41 7.87 1.79 -6.38
N SER A 42 9.18 2.02 -6.34
CA SER A 42 10.19 1.01 -6.64
C SER A 42 11.00 0.68 -5.38
N LEU A 43 11.27 -0.60 -5.17
CA LEU A 43 12.22 -1.03 -4.15
C LEU A 43 13.62 -1.07 -4.73
N TYR A 44 14.59 -0.58 -3.96
CA TYR A 44 16.00 -0.72 -4.28
C TYR A 44 16.61 -1.59 -3.19
N PHE A 45 17.04 -2.79 -3.58
CA PHE A 45 17.69 -3.73 -2.68
C PHE A 45 19.20 -3.57 -2.82
N PHE A 46 19.92 -3.57 -1.71
CA PHE A 46 21.38 -3.43 -1.65
C PHE A 46 22.01 -4.70 -1.08
N LYS A 47 23.14 -5.12 -1.66
CA LYS A 47 23.93 -6.25 -1.19
C LYS A 47 25.38 -6.16 -1.66
N GLY A 48 26.31 -6.08 -0.71
CA GLY A 48 27.71 -5.80 -1.00
C GLY A 48 27.82 -4.56 -1.88
N SER A 49 28.66 -4.59 -2.91
CA SER A 49 28.79 -3.50 -3.88
C SER A 49 27.68 -3.44 -4.93
N GLN A 50 26.62 -4.23 -4.81
CA GLN A 50 25.56 -4.33 -5.81
C GLN A 50 24.21 -3.78 -5.33
N TYR A 51 23.38 -3.37 -6.28
CA TYR A 51 21.98 -3.10 -6.07
C TYR A 51 21.12 -3.68 -7.20
N LEU A 52 19.83 -3.84 -6.93
CA LEU A 52 18.80 -4.03 -7.96
C LEU A 52 17.59 -3.15 -7.68
N LYS A 53 16.81 -2.88 -8.73
CA LYS A 53 15.53 -2.16 -8.66
C LYS A 53 14.38 -3.12 -8.97
N PHE A 54 13.42 -3.16 -8.07
CA PHE A 54 12.21 -3.95 -8.17
C PHE A 54 11.00 -3.03 -8.31
N ASP A 55 10.20 -3.26 -9.34
CA ASP A 55 8.93 -2.56 -9.54
C ASP A 55 7.85 -3.25 -8.71
N ILE A 56 7.31 -2.53 -7.73
CA ILE A 56 6.35 -3.06 -6.77
C ILE A 56 5.03 -3.43 -7.48
N ALA A 57 4.59 -2.61 -8.44
CA ALA A 57 3.32 -2.81 -9.14
C ALA A 57 3.40 -3.97 -10.14
N LYS A 58 4.56 -4.15 -10.79
CA LYS A 58 4.79 -5.24 -11.75
C LYS A 58 5.34 -6.52 -11.11
N THR A 59 5.60 -6.50 -9.81
CA THR A 59 6.16 -7.63 -9.05
C THR A 59 7.37 -8.30 -9.72
N GLN A 60 8.28 -7.48 -10.25
CA GLN A 60 9.48 -7.96 -10.95
C GLN A 60 10.68 -7.03 -10.80
N VAL A 61 11.88 -7.61 -10.99
CA VAL A 61 13.11 -6.83 -11.16
C VAL A 61 13.09 -6.13 -12.51
N ILE A 62 13.34 -4.83 -12.51
CA ILE A 62 13.35 -3.98 -13.71
C ILE A 62 14.72 -3.39 -14.02
N ASP A 63 15.68 -3.49 -13.09
CA ASP A 63 17.06 -3.05 -13.30
C ASP A 63 18.01 -3.75 -12.31
N GLY A 64 19.24 -4.03 -12.74
CA GLY A 64 20.23 -4.79 -11.97
C GLY A 64 19.96 -6.30 -11.92
N PRO A 65 20.77 -7.07 -11.16
CA PRO A 65 21.83 -6.59 -10.27
C PRO A 65 22.99 -5.92 -10.99
N LYS A 66 23.48 -4.80 -10.45
CA LYS A 66 24.65 -4.07 -10.97
C LYS A 66 25.34 -3.29 -9.87
N PRO A 67 26.56 -2.75 -10.08
CA PRO A 67 27.26 -1.98 -9.07
C PRO A 67 26.41 -0.82 -8.54
N ILE A 68 26.48 -0.52 -7.23
CA ILE A 68 25.75 0.58 -6.59
C ILE A 68 25.92 1.89 -7.39
N ILE A 69 27.16 2.20 -7.77
CA ILE A 69 27.51 3.41 -8.51
C ILE A 69 26.84 3.54 -9.88
N ALA A 70 26.32 2.46 -10.46
CA ALA A 70 25.60 2.51 -11.74
C ALA A 70 24.17 3.10 -11.60
N GLY A 71 23.57 3.03 -10.41
CA GLY A 71 22.28 3.66 -10.08
C GLY A 71 22.41 4.87 -9.17
N TRP A 72 23.52 4.93 -8.43
CA TRP A 72 23.79 5.91 -7.41
C TRP A 72 25.16 6.56 -7.64
N PRO A 73 25.41 7.20 -8.81
CA PRO A 73 26.74 7.64 -9.22
C PRO A 73 27.42 8.62 -8.26
N GLY A 74 26.65 9.46 -7.55
CA GLY A 74 27.16 10.30 -6.47
C GLY A 74 27.87 9.56 -5.33
N LEU A 75 27.69 8.24 -5.18
CA LEU A 75 28.40 7.42 -4.20
C LEU A 75 29.79 6.95 -4.67
N ALA A 76 30.17 7.19 -5.93
CA ALA A 76 31.45 6.78 -6.46
C ALA A 76 32.63 7.43 -5.71
N GLY A 77 33.64 6.64 -5.37
CA GLY A 77 34.79 7.08 -4.58
C GLY A 77 34.51 7.25 -3.09
N THR A 78 33.31 6.88 -2.64
CA THR A 78 32.96 6.79 -1.21
C THR A 78 32.94 5.34 -0.77
N GLU A 79 33.03 5.09 0.54
CA GLU A 79 32.90 3.75 1.11
C GLU A 79 31.55 3.05 0.83
N PHE A 80 30.52 3.81 0.48
CA PHE A 80 29.17 3.33 0.21
C PHE A 80 29.07 2.59 -1.14
N GLU A 81 30.03 2.77 -2.04
CA GLU A 81 30.08 1.99 -3.29
C GLU A 81 30.28 0.49 -3.07
N ASN A 82 30.79 0.12 -1.89
CA ASN A 82 31.11 -1.25 -1.49
C ASN A 82 30.06 -1.86 -0.54
N GLY A 83 28.95 -1.17 -0.30
CA GLY A 83 27.81 -1.66 0.48
C GLY A 83 27.31 -0.68 1.51
N ILE A 84 26.11 -0.93 1.99
CA ILE A 84 25.31 -0.03 2.81
C ILE A 84 24.97 -0.73 4.13
N ASP A 85 25.15 -0.11 5.28
CA ASP A 85 24.79 -0.73 6.56
C ASP A 85 23.29 -0.57 6.85
N ALA A 86 22.76 0.60 6.53
CA ALA A 86 21.34 0.90 6.56
C ALA A 86 21.00 2.02 5.57
N ALA A 87 19.74 2.16 5.18
CA ALA A 87 19.25 3.27 4.39
C ALA A 87 17.77 3.56 4.68
N THR A 88 17.36 4.81 4.48
CA THR A 88 15.93 5.18 4.55
C THR A 88 15.65 6.36 3.65
N GLU A 89 14.47 6.41 3.06
CA GLU A 89 14.02 7.63 2.40
C GLU A 89 13.74 8.73 3.42
N TRP A 90 13.91 9.97 3.00
CA TRP A 90 13.53 11.15 3.76
C TRP A 90 12.28 11.78 3.17
N ILE A 91 11.29 12.09 4.03
CA ILE A 91 10.13 12.87 3.61
C ILE A 91 10.46 14.35 3.83
N ASP A 92 11.01 14.99 2.80
CA ASP A 92 10.81 16.41 2.59
C ASP A 92 9.63 16.65 1.63
N THR A 93 9.33 17.90 1.30
CA THR A 93 8.25 18.25 0.35
C THR A 93 8.49 17.72 -1.07
N LYS A 94 9.69 17.22 -1.38
CA LYS A 94 10.08 16.71 -2.72
C LYS A 94 10.21 15.20 -2.79
N LYS A 95 10.33 14.49 -1.65
CA LYS A 95 10.60 13.03 -1.57
C LYS A 95 11.83 12.64 -2.42
N ASP A 96 12.85 13.48 -2.39
CA ASP A 96 13.99 13.40 -3.31
C ASP A 96 15.30 13.03 -2.60
N ILE A 97 15.25 12.76 -1.29
CA ILE A 97 16.44 12.45 -0.49
C ILE A 97 16.36 11.01 0.03
N VAL A 98 17.48 10.30 -0.12
CA VAL A 98 17.75 9.02 0.55
C VAL A 98 18.92 9.22 1.50
N CYS A 99 18.75 8.83 2.77
CA CYS A 99 19.84 8.81 3.73
C CYS A 99 20.49 7.42 3.71
N PHE A 100 21.78 7.36 3.40
CA PHE A 100 22.59 6.13 3.48
C PHE A 100 23.50 6.15 4.72
N PHE A 101 23.63 5.01 5.39
CA PHE A 101 24.46 4.83 6.58
C PHE A 101 25.55 3.81 6.34
N LYS A 102 26.78 4.14 6.74
CA LYS A 102 27.90 3.19 6.75
C LYS A 102 28.91 3.59 7.81
N GLY A 103 29.27 2.66 8.70
CA GLY A 103 30.15 3.00 9.81
C GLY A 103 29.57 4.15 10.62
N LYS A 104 30.34 5.22 10.81
CA LYS A 104 29.91 6.45 11.50
C LYS A 104 29.32 7.50 10.56
N GLU A 105 29.35 7.24 9.26
CA GLU A 105 29.02 8.20 8.22
C GLU A 105 27.57 8.04 7.76
N CYS A 106 27.01 9.18 7.34
CA CYS A 106 25.68 9.35 6.77
C CYS A 106 25.82 10.20 5.51
N ILE A 107 25.17 9.79 4.42
CA ILE A 107 25.04 10.60 3.21
C ILE A 107 23.57 10.91 3.00
N ASP A 108 23.23 12.20 2.98
CA ASP A 108 21.98 12.66 2.36
C ASP A 108 22.21 12.70 0.84
N TYR A 109 21.59 11.77 0.12
CA TYR A 109 21.71 11.63 -1.33
C TYR A 109 20.50 12.25 -2.01
N THR A 110 20.72 13.27 -2.84
CA THR A 110 19.67 13.86 -3.67
C THR A 110 19.52 13.04 -4.95
N VAL A 111 18.37 12.39 -5.13
CA VAL A 111 18.15 11.45 -6.23
C VAL A 111 18.16 12.16 -7.58
N SER A 112 17.45 13.29 -7.70
CA SER A 112 17.31 14.01 -8.97
C SER A 112 18.64 14.53 -9.56
N SER A 113 19.57 14.96 -8.70
CA SER A 113 20.86 15.53 -9.10
C SER A 113 22.04 14.59 -8.90
N HIS A 114 21.84 13.45 -8.23
CA HIS A 114 22.88 12.54 -7.78
C HIS A 114 23.97 13.22 -6.92
N THR A 115 23.63 14.31 -6.22
CA THR A 115 24.55 15.02 -5.32
C THR A 115 24.52 14.41 -3.94
N ILE A 116 25.66 14.46 -3.24
CA ILE A 116 25.80 13.95 -1.87
C ILE A 116 26.11 15.08 -0.89
N ASP A 117 25.55 14.99 0.30
CA ASP A 117 25.93 15.77 1.48
C ASP A 117 26.33 14.80 2.60
N LYS A 118 27.64 14.66 2.82
CA LYS A 118 28.24 13.70 3.75
C LYS A 118 28.42 14.33 5.14
N LYS A 119 27.96 13.62 6.16
CA LYS A 119 28.02 13.99 7.58
C LYS A 119 28.30 12.72 8.39
N THR A 120 28.71 12.87 9.64
CA THR A 120 28.57 11.77 10.60
C THR A 120 27.09 11.57 10.97
N ILE A 121 26.73 10.37 11.44
CA ILE A 121 25.38 10.07 11.94
C ILE A 121 24.98 11.05 13.04
N THR A 122 25.90 11.37 13.95
CA THR A 122 25.66 12.30 15.06
C THR A 122 25.49 13.75 14.60
N GLU A 123 26.25 14.21 13.59
CA GLU A 123 26.03 15.56 13.03
C GLU A 123 24.65 15.67 12.39
N ARG A 124 24.25 14.63 11.63
CA ARG A 124 22.95 14.63 10.97
C ARG A 124 21.79 14.49 11.97
N TRP A 125 21.96 13.66 12.98
CA TRP A 125 20.96 13.32 13.99
C TRP A 125 21.54 13.45 15.40
N ARG A 126 21.71 14.69 15.86
CA ARG A 126 22.35 15.07 17.14
C ARG A 126 22.11 14.12 18.31
N ILE A 127 20.88 13.62 18.44
CA ILE A 127 20.49 12.72 19.51
C ILE A 127 21.24 11.38 19.55
N THR A 128 21.72 10.87 18.42
CA THR A 128 22.53 9.64 18.42
C THR A 128 23.84 9.82 19.19
N GLY A 129 24.29 11.06 19.42
CA GLY A 129 25.39 11.37 20.32
C GLY A 129 25.10 11.09 21.80
N GLU A 130 23.83 11.14 22.23
CA GLU A 130 23.42 10.77 23.59
C GLU A 130 23.35 9.25 23.76
N TYR A 131 23.21 8.50 22.65
CA TYR A 131 23.13 7.05 22.62
C TYR A 131 24.17 6.48 21.66
N ALA A 132 25.43 6.39 22.10
CA ALA A 132 26.57 6.00 21.28
C ALA A 132 26.40 4.70 20.47
N LYS A 133 25.52 3.79 20.91
CA LYS A 133 25.17 2.59 20.15
C LYS A 133 24.54 2.89 18.77
N PHE A 134 23.83 4.01 18.63
CA PHE A 134 23.17 4.44 17.39
C PHE A 134 23.99 5.44 16.57
N SER A 135 25.23 5.75 16.96
CA SER A 135 26.10 6.66 16.20
C SER A 135 27.01 5.97 15.19
N ALA A 136 26.95 4.63 15.10
CA ALA A 136 27.73 3.86 14.15
C ALA A 136 27.11 2.51 13.82
N ASN A 137 27.40 2.00 12.61
CA ASN A 137 27.11 0.64 12.16
C ASN A 137 25.64 0.26 12.38
N LEU A 138 24.70 1.12 11.98
CA LEU A 138 23.27 0.82 12.15
C LEU A 138 22.91 -0.49 11.44
N ASP A 139 21.98 -1.25 12.01
CA ASP A 139 21.59 -2.54 11.42
C ASP A 139 20.45 -2.41 10.41
N ALA A 140 19.61 -1.38 10.53
CA ALA A 140 18.57 -0.99 9.59
C ALA A 140 18.05 0.41 9.93
N ALA A 141 17.39 1.06 8.97
CA ALA A 141 16.63 2.27 9.19
C ALA A 141 15.29 2.18 8.45
N ILE A 142 14.20 2.70 9.01
CA ILE A 142 12.91 2.71 8.33
C ILE A 142 12.16 4.01 8.60
N LEU A 143 11.68 4.59 7.51
CA LEU A 143 10.66 5.64 7.52
C LEU A 143 9.27 5.02 7.74
N TRP A 144 8.63 5.35 8.85
CA TRP A 144 7.28 4.90 9.18
C TRP A 144 6.24 5.88 8.63
N ARG A 145 5.44 5.44 7.65
CA ARG A 145 4.62 6.34 6.81
C ARG A 145 3.18 6.57 7.29
N ASN A 146 2.66 5.76 8.22
CA ASN A 146 1.21 5.72 8.49
C ASN A 146 0.69 6.68 9.58
N SER A 147 1.51 7.08 10.56
CA SER A 147 0.96 7.61 11.83
C SER A 147 1.77 8.75 12.45
N GLY A 148 2.70 9.32 11.70
CA GLY A 148 3.56 10.42 12.12
C GLY A 148 4.92 10.24 11.47
N TYR A 149 5.50 11.34 10.99
CA TYR A 149 6.76 11.37 10.25
C TYR A 149 7.92 10.91 11.15
N PHE A 150 8.04 9.59 11.36
CA PHE A 150 9.03 8.99 12.24
C PHE A 150 10.04 8.17 11.42
N ILE A 151 11.30 8.29 11.80
CA ILE A 151 12.34 7.33 11.41
C ILE A 151 12.67 6.47 12.62
N TYR A 152 12.79 5.17 12.40
CA TYR A 152 13.30 4.22 13.38
C TYR A 152 14.68 3.74 12.94
N LEU A 153 15.66 3.88 13.82
CA LEU A 153 17.00 3.32 13.64
C LEU A 153 17.12 2.07 14.48
N PHE A 154 17.67 1.01 13.93
CA PHE A 154 17.82 -0.26 14.63
C PHE A 154 19.28 -0.54 14.94
N LYS A 155 19.55 -1.00 16.17
CA LYS A 155 20.86 -1.54 16.54
C LYS A 155 20.72 -2.64 17.60
N GLY A 156 21.23 -3.82 17.26
CA GLY A 156 21.02 -5.04 18.04
C GLY A 156 19.53 -5.30 18.23
N ASN A 157 19.13 -5.48 19.47
CA ASN A 157 17.75 -5.72 19.89
C ASN A 157 16.94 -4.46 20.22
N GLU A 158 17.48 -3.27 19.93
CA GLU A 158 16.87 -2.00 20.28
C GLU A 158 16.60 -1.14 19.04
N TYR A 159 15.69 -0.19 19.20
CA TYR A 159 15.45 0.85 18.24
C TYR A 159 15.52 2.23 18.89
N LEU A 160 15.83 3.24 18.08
CA LEU A 160 15.72 4.66 18.40
C LEU A 160 14.68 5.30 17.48
N ARG A 161 13.67 5.98 18.05
CA ARG A 161 12.59 6.64 17.29
C ARG A 161 12.84 8.15 17.20
N LEU A 162 12.92 8.65 15.98
CA LEU A 162 13.20 10.05 15.65
C LEU A 162 11.97 10.70 15.01
N HIS A 163 11.59 11.90 15.46
CA HIS A 163 10.53 12.69 14.81
C HIS A 163 11.14 13.66 13.79
N LEU A 164 10.75 13.54 12.51
CA LEU A 164 11.38 14.23 11.38
C LEU A 164 11.30 15.77 11.46
N MET A 165 10.22 16.33 12.01
CA MET A 165 9.96 17.78 11.99
C MET A 165 10.54 18.56 13.17
N LEU A 166 10.91 17.90 14.27
CA LEU A 166 11.27 18.60 15.52
C LEU A 166 12.75 18.46 15.85
N ASN A 167 13.50 17.65 15.07
CA ASN A 167 14.86 17.18 15.41
C ASN A 167 14.97 16.76 16.89
N SER A 168 13.87 16.23 17.44
CA SER A 168 13.68 15.92 18.84
C SER A 168 13.24 14.47 18.98
N MET A 169 13.57 13.87 20.12
CA MET A 169 13.15 12.51 20.43
C MET A 169 11.67 12.43 20.77
N TYR A 170 11.12 11.26 20.48
CA TYR A 170 9.95 10.75 21.15
C TYR A 170 10.33 9.49 21.93
N GLY A 171 10.88 9.66 23.14
CA GLY A 171 11.26 8.57 24.06
C GLY A 171 12.74 8.18 24.02
N LYS A 172 13.16 7.28 24.92
CA LYS A 172 14.51 6.68 24.97
C LYS A 172 14.58 5.46 24.02
N PRO A 173 15.78 4.93 23.69
CA PRO A 173 15.89 3.63 23.06
C PRO A 173 15.08 2.57 23.81
N ASP A 174 14.46 1.66 23.07
CA ASP A 174 13.64 0.59 23.63
C ASP A 174 13.80 -0.70 22.82
N LEU A 175 13.39 -1.83 23.39
CA LEU A 175 13.49 -3.13 22.73
C LEU A 175 12.55 -3.18 21.53
N ILE A 176 12.98 -3.83 20.44
CA ILE A 176 12.16 -4.01 19.23
C ILE A 176 10.76 -4.55 19.56
N GLN A 177 10.66 -5.51 20.46
CA GLN A 177 9.40 -6.16 20.79
C GLN A 177 8.39 -5.28 21.54
N THR A 178 8.79 -4.13 22.11
CA THR A 178 7.85 -3.21 22.75
C THR A 178 7.01 -2.46 21.72
N LYS A 179 7.58 -2.17 20.54
CA LYS A 179 6.90 -1.49 19.45
C LYS A 179 6.33 -2.46 18.42
N TRP A 180 7.09 -3.45 17.98
CA TRP A 180 6.67 -4.42 16.98
C TRP A 180 6.23 -5.73 17.63
N LYS A 181 4.96 -5.77 18.06
CA LYS A 181 4.38 -6.95 18.70
C LYS A 181 4.41 -8.16 17.75
N GLY A 182 4.69 -9.34 18.30
CA GLY A 182 4.79 -10.59 17.52
C GLY A 182 6.13 -10.79 16.81
N VAL A 183 7.03 -9.80 16.81
CA VAL A 183 8.42 -10.01 16.35
C VAL A 183 9.16 -10.87 17.37
N THR A 184 9.64 -12.04 16.92
CA THR A 184 10.32 -13.03 17.78
C THR A 184 11.84 -12.98 17.71
N PHE A 185 12.40 -12.21 16.77
CA PHE A 185 13.84 -12.09 16.56
C PHE A 185 14.39 -10.78 17.15
N ASN A 186 15.65 -10.83 17.57
CA ASN A 186 16.31 -9.77 18.32
C ASN A 186 17.12 -8.80 17.46
N LYS A 187 17.02 -8.85 16.13
CA LYS A 187 17.77 -7.97 15.24
C LYS A 187 17.01 -7.74 13.95
N ILE A 188 16.78 -6.48 13.59
CA ILE A 188 16.31 -6.11 12.25
C ILE A 188 17.56 -5.90 11.38
N GLN A 189 17.68 -6.64 10.28
CA GLN A 189 18.79 -6.51 9.34
C GLN A 189 18.47 -5.58 8.15
N ALA A 190 17.19 -5.45 7.81
CA ALA A 190 16.72 -4.57 6.76
C ALA A 190 15.23 -4.33 7.01
N ALA A 191 14.73 -3.13 6.71
CA ALA A 191 13.33 -2.80 6.91
C ALA A 191 12.87 -1.76 5.92
N VAL A 192 11.76 -2.04 5.24
CA VAL A 192 11.14 -1.10 4.30
C VAL A 192 9.67 -0.97 4.58
N SER A 193 9.18 0.27 4.50
CA SER A 193 7.76 0.56 4.54
C SER A 193 7.21 0.52 3.13
N VAL A 194 6.17 -0.28 2.93
CA VAL A 194 5.51 -0.41 1.63
C VAL A 194 4.02 -0.14 1.80
N ASP A 195 3.49 0.75 0.98
CA ASP A 195 2.05 0.95 0.89
C ASP A 195 1.44 -0.33 0.30
N ILE A 196 0.54 -0.94 1.08
CA ILE A 196 -0.17 -2.15 0.68
C ILE A 196 -1.02 -1.96 -0.58
N ASN A 197 -1.33 -0.72 -0.96
CA ASN A 197 -2.02 -0.41 -2.22
C ASN A 197 -1.06 -0.32 -3.41
N ALA A 198 0.24 -0.13 -3.17
CA ALA A 198 1.29 -0.07 -4.19
C ALA A 198 1.90 -1.44 -4.50
N LEU A 199 1.88 -2.35 -3.52
CA LEU A 199 1.98 -3.79 -3.75
C LEU A 199 0.75 -4.20 -4.53
N GLY A 200 0.93 -4.56 -5.80
CA GLY A 200 -0.05 -5.38 -6.49
C GLY A 200 -0.51 -6.46 -5.53
N THR A 201 -1.81 -6.43 -5.26
CA THR A 201 -2.55 -7.27 -4.31
C THR A 201 -1.95 -8.65 -4.09
N ASP A 202 -1.45 -8.93 -2.89
CA ASP A 202 -1.26 -10.29 -2.36
C ASP A 202 -1.24 -10.26 -0.82
N ILE A 203 -2.36 -9.87 -0.22
CA ILE A 203 -2.80 -10.54 1.01
C ILE A 203 -3.51 -11.80 0.52
N ASN A 204 -2.80 -12.94 0.56
CA ASN A 204 -3.37 -14.28 0.50
C ASN A 204 -4.17 -14.58 1.78
N GLY A 205 -5.17 -13.74 2.01
CA GLY A 205 -6.46 -14.05 2.55
C GLY A 205 -7.43 -13.47 1.53
N SER A 206 -7.49 -14.11 0.36
CA SER A 206 -8.48 -13.78 -0.65
C SER A 206 -9.85 -14.03 -0.04
N CYS A 207 -10.52 -12.98 0.43
CA CYS A 207 -11.96 -12.95 0.29
C CYS A 207 -12.17 -12.89 -1.23
N GLY A 208 -12.52 -14.02 -1.86
CA GLY A 208 -12.48 -14.30 -3.31
C GLY A 208 -13.28 -13.39 -4.24
N GLY A 209 -13.08 -12.08 -4.17
CA GLY A 209 -13.85 -11.05 -4.86
C GLY A 209 -13.07 -10.16 -5.82
N THR A 210 -13.80 -9.57 -6.76
CA THR A 210 -13.34 -8.60 -7.75
C THR A 210 -13.72 -7.18 -7.31
N CYS A 211 -12.81 -6.21 -7.39
CA CYS A 211 -13.12 -4.80 -7.15
C CYS A 211 -12.58 -3.88 -8.26
N GLY A 212 -13.12 -2.68 -8.38
CA GLY A 212 -12.67 -1.73 -9.40
C GLY A 212 -13.44 -0.40 -9.39
N THR A 213 -13.12 0.45 -10.37
CA THR A 213 -13.81 1.73 -10.61
C THR A 213 -14.29 1.84 -12.05
N ASN A 214 -15.30 2.67 -12.30
CA ASN A 214 -15.86 2.91 -13.63
C ASN A 214 -16.39 4.35 -13.71
N ASN A 215 -16.01 5.10 -14.76
CA ASN A 215 -16.44 6.49 -14.95
C ASN A 215 -17.52 6.65 -16.03
N THR A 216 -18.01 5.56 -16.61
CA THR A 216 -19.08 5.56 -17.62
C THR A 216 -20.47 5.48 -16.99
N GLY A 217 -20.58 5.45 -15.66
CA GLY A 217 -21.84 5.30 -14.94
C GLY A 217 -22.47 3.93 -15.10
N LYS A 218 -21.78 2.92 -15.64
CA LYS A 218 -22.37 1.59 -15.88
C LYS A 218 -21.37 0.48 -15.61
N HIS A 219 -21.75 -0.49 -14.78
CA HIS A 219 -20.93 -1.66 -14.47
C HIS A 219 -21.72 -2.95 -14.68
N CYS A 220 -21.07 -3.95 -15.26
CA CYS A 220 -21.65 -5.26 -15.54
C CYS A 220 -20.89 -6.37 -14.83
N PHE A 221 -21.61 -7.37 -14.35
CA PHE A 221 -21.08 -8.56 -13.69
C PHE A 221 -21.91 -9.79 -14.07
N LYS A 222 -21.35 -10.97 -13.79
CA LYS A 222 -21.98 -12.25 -14.12
C LYS A 222 -22.50 -12.93 -12.86
N LEU A 223 -23.80 -13.19 -12.82
CA LEU A 223 -24.46 -14.03 -11.84
C LEU A 223 -24.67 -15.46 -12.38
N PRO A 224 -24.89 -16.46 -11.51
CA PRO A 224 -25.41 -17.76 -11.95
C PRO A 224 -26.70 -17.61 -12.75
N HIS A 225 -26.94 -18.51 -13.70
CA HIS A 225 -28.14 -18.46 -14.54
C HIS A 225 -29.40 -18.67 -13.70
N SER A 226 -30.47 -17.93 -14.03
CA SER A 226 -31.79 -18.03 -13.42
C SER A 226 -31.82 -17.95 -11.88
N ILE A 227 -30.87 -17.24 -11.27
CA ILE A 227 -30.81 -17.05 -9.81
C ILE A 227 -31.64 -15.84 -9.40
N ARG A 228 -32.35 -15.96 -8.28
CA ARG A 228 -33.01 -14.81 -7.63
C ARG A 228 -31.98 -13.96 -6.90
N PHE A 229 -32.02 -12.65 -7.13
CA PHE A 229 -31.16 -11.69 -6.44
C PHE A 229 -31.95 -10.47 -5.98
N GLY A 230 -31.52 -9.92 -4.85
CA GLY A 230 -32.04 -8.67 -4.30
C GLY A 230 -31.24 -7.47 -4.78
N LEU A 231 -31.88 -6.31 -4.82
CA LEU A 231 -31.23 -5.02 -5.01
C LEU A 231 -31.79 -4.06 -3.96
N THR A 232 -30.90 -3.42 -3.21
CA THR A 232 -31.24 -2.31 -2.32
C THR A 232 -30.51 -1.06 -2.80
N ALA A 233 -31.25 0.02 -3.01
CA ALA A 233 -30.73 1.31 -3.44
C ALA A 233 -30.79 2.33 -2.29
N TYR A 234 -29.64 2.82 -1.86
CA TYR A 234 -29.49 3.89 -0.88
C TYR A 234 -29.04 5.18 -1.56
N VAL A 235 -29.55 6.31 -1.10
CA VAL A 235 -29.09 7.64 -1.47
C VAL A 235 -28.70 8.45 -0.25
N ASN A 236 -27.72 9.30 -0.45
CA ASN A 236 -27.21 10.20 0.56
C ASN A 236 -26.89 11.58 -0.05
N THR A 237 -27.79 12.05 -0.92
CA THR A 237 -27.72 13.36 -1.55
C THR A 237 -29.12 13.87 -1.84
N ASP A 238 -29.43 15.10 -1.42
CA ASP A 238 -30.67 15.82 -1.72
C ASP A 238 -30.51 16.84 -2.85
N ILE A 239 -29.25 17.11 -3.22
CA ILE A 239 -28.85 18.00 -4.32
C ILE A 239 -29.12 17.35 -5.68
N HIS A 240 -28.77 16.06 -5.82
CA HIS A 240 -28.84 15.34 -7.08
C HIS A 240 -29.91 14.25 -7.06
N GLN A 241 -30.67 14.13 -8.14
CA GLN A 241 -31.58 13.01 -8.35
C GLN A 241 -30.80 11.81 -8.89
N GLN A 242 -30.77 10.73 -8.11
CA GLN A 242 -30.14 9.47 -8.49
C GLN A 242 -31.12 8.63 -9.28
N THR A 243 -30.70 8.14 -10.44
CA THR A 243 -31.45 7.21 -11.28
C THR A 243 -30.62 5.95 -11.47
N ILE A 244 -31.16 4.81 -11.05
CA ILE A 244 -30.54 3.48 -11.15
C ILE A 244 -31.35 2.67 -12.16
N LYS A 245 -30.70 2.25 -13.24
CA LYS A 245 -31.27 1.38 -14.27
C LYS A 245 -30.70 -0.01 -14.14
N VAL A 246 -31.59 -1.00 -14.15
CA VAL A 246 -31.22 -2.42 -14.04
C VAL A 246 -31.37 -3.08 -15.39
N TYR A 247 -30.29 -3.69 -15.87
CA TYR A 247 -30.29 -4.45 -17.11
C TYR A 247 -30.03 -5.94 -16.81
N ILE A 248 -30.82 -6.81 -17.45
CA ILE A 248 -30.66 -8.26 -17.42
C ILE A 248 -30.57 -8.73 -18.87
N ASP A 249 -29.49 -9.42 -19.22
CA ASP A 249 -29.21 -9.89 -20.58
C ASP A 249 -29.35 -8.76 -21.62
N ASP A 250 -28.76 -7.61 -21.30
CA ASP A 250 -28.79 -6.35 -22.09
C ASP A 250 -30.16 -5.67 -22.23
N LEU A 251 -31.23 -6.25 -21.67
CA LEU A 251 -32.56 -5.63 -21.62
C LEU A 251 -32.71 -4.77 -20.38
N LEU A 252 -33.18 -3.53 -20.54
CA LEU A 252 -33.58 -2.68 -19.42
C LEU A 252 -34.85 -3.25 -18.79
N VAL A 253 -34.76 -3.74 -17.55
CA VAL A 253 -35.89 -4.38 -16.85
C VAL A 253 -36.52 -3.48 -15.80
N ASP A 254 -35.78 -2.50 -15.28
CA ASP A 254 -36.29 -1.59 -14.25
C ASP A 254 -35.54 -0.27 -14.20
N THR A 255 -36.18 0.77 -13.67
CA THR A 255 -35.59 2.09 -13.42
C THR A 255 -36.11 2.62 -12.09
N VAL A 256 -35.20 2.80 -11.14
CA VAL A 256 -35.46 3.30 -9.79
C VAL A 256 -34.88 4.69 -9.66
N THR A 257 -35.66 5.65 -9.19
CA THR A 257 -35.22 7.04 -9.07
C THR A 257 -35.54 7.61 -7.71
N GLY A 258 -34.59 8.31 -7.09
CA GLY A 258 -34.81 8.96 -5.80
C GLY A 258 -33.73 9.96 -5.42
N LYS A 259 -33.99 10.70 -4.35
CA LYS A 259 -33.06 11.65 -3.71
C LYS A 259 -33.36 11.72 -2.23
N GLY A 260 -32.38 12.13 -1.43
CA GLY A 260 -32.51 12.24 0.03
C GLY A 260 -31.19 11.91 0.73
N ILE A 261 -31.09 12.31 1.98
CA ILE A 261 -29.92 12.06 2.85
C ILE A 261 -30.19 10.79 3.66
N SER A 262 -29.26 9.84 3.66
CA SER A 262 -29.37 8.55 4.39
C SER A 262 -30.71 7.82 4.16
N HIS A 263 -31.18 7.75 2.91
CA HIS A 263 -32.51 7.26 2.56
C HIS A 263 -32.45 6.04 1.64
N ILE A 264 -33.33 5.06 1.85
CA ILE A 264 -33.52 3.93 0.92
C ILE A 264 -34.51 4.36 -0.15
N ILE A 265 -34.09 4.38 -1.41
CA ILE A 265 -35.03 4.63 -2.52
C ILE A 265 -35.94 3.43 -2.70
N ASP A 266 -35.37 2.22 -2.76
CA ASP A 266 -36.13 1.02 -3.08
C ASP A 266 -35.40 -0.27 -2.68
N VAL A 267 -36.20 -1.35 -2.55
CA VAL A 267 -35.75 -2.73 -2.35
C VAL A 267 -36.51 -3.61 -3.34
N LYS A 268 -35.79 -4.21 -4.29
CA LYS A 268 -36.37 -5.01 -5.37
C LYS A 268 -35.78 -6.40 -5.43
N THR A 269 -36.46 -7.30 -6.13
CA THR A 269 -36.01 -8.67 -6.39
C THR A 269 -36.20 -9.00 -7.86
N TYR A 270 -35.18 -9.63 -8.45
CA TYR A 270 -35.16 -9.99 -9.86
C TYR A 270 -34.67 -11.44 -10.06
N THR A 271 -34.72 -11.93 -11.30
CA THR A 271 -34.15 -13.23 -11.71
C THR A 271 -33.16 -13.02 -12.84
N SER A 272 -31.95 -13.60 -12.73
CA SER A 272 -30.78 -13.20 -13.52
C SER A 272 -30.74 -13.61 -15.00
N GLY A 273 -31.75 -14.31 -15.52
CA GLY A 273 -31.74 -14.78 -16.92
C GLY A 273 -30.51 -15.64 -17.25
N THR A 274 -29.74 -15.27 -18.28
CA THR A 274 -28.45 -15.90 -18.65
C THR A 274 -27.29 -15.47 -17.76
N GLY A 275 -27.54 -14.61 -16.78
CA GLY A 275 -26.60 -14.21 -15.75
C GLY A 275 -25.90 -12.88 -16.02
N LYS A 276 -26.10 -12.22 -17.15
CA LYS A 276 -25.47 -10.92 -17.42
C LYS A 276 -26.29 -9.80 -16.79
N ILE A 277 -25.77 -9.21 -15.72
CA ILE A 277 -26.42 -8.08 -15.03
C ILE A 277 -25.59 -6.83 -15.24
N CYS A 278 -26.23 -5.72 -15.61
CA CYS A 278 -25.59 -4.41 -15.61
C CYS A 278 -26.40 -3.40 -14.80
N ILE A 279 -25.70 -2.62 -13.99
CA ILE A 279 -26.29 -1.50 -13.24
C ILE A 279 -25.72 -0.21 -13.81
N GLU A 280 -26.61 0.66 -14.28
CA GLU A 280 -26.28 2.00 -14.75
C GLU A 280 -26.85 3.03 -13.78
N ILE A 281 -26.02 3.98 -13.36
CA ILE A 281 -26.37 4.99 -12.37
C ILE A 281 -26.00 6.36 -12.90
N THR A 282 -27.01 7.25 -12.90
CA THR A 282 -26.86 8.63 -13.33
C THR A 282 -27.37 9.60 -12.28
N GLY A 283 -26.68 10.74 -12.16
CA GLY A 283 -27.04 11.87 -11.33
C GLY A 283 -27.52 13.02 -12.20
N ASP A 284 -28.76 13.45 -12.03
CA ASP A 284 -29.41 14.46 -12.88
C ASP A 284 -29.25 14.17 -14.39
N GLY A 285 -29.34 12.89 -14.75
CA GLY A 285 -29.20 12.41 -16.13
C GLY A 285 -27.76 12.29 -16.64
N LYS A 286 -26.74 12.60 -15.85
CA LYS A 286 -25.33 12.45 -16.22
C LYS A 286 -24.71 11.18 -15.62
N PRO A 287 -23.80 10.49 -16.32
CA PRO A 287 -23.13 9.31 -15.77
C PRO A 287 -22.37 9.61 -14.48
N CYS A 288 -22.54 8.77 -13.46
CA CYS A 288 -21.80 8.89 -12.21
C CYS A 288 -20.46 8.14 -12.27
N LYS A 289 -19.54 8.50 -11.38
CA LYS A 289 -18.38 7.65 -11.08
C LYS A 289 -18.81 6.53 -10.13
N LEU A 290 -18.37 5.32 -10.44
CA LEU A 290 -18.67 4.11 -9.70
C LEU A 290 -17.39 3.54 -9.08
N ARG A 291 -17.51 3.03 -7.85
CA ARG A 291 -16.57 2.11 -7.22
C ARG A 291 -17.35 0.87 -6.83
N TYR A 292 -16.85 -0.30 -7.16
CA TYR A 292 -17.55 -1.54 -6.88
C TYR A 292 -16.65 -2.59 -6.25
N ALA A 293 -17.27 -3.43 -5.44
CA ALA A 293 -16.69 -4.66 -4.91
C ALA A 293 -17.73 -5.77 -5.08
N TYR A 294 -17.28 -6.90 -5.63
CA TYR A 294 -18.06 -8.09 -5.89
C TYR A 294 -17.38 -9.27 -5.21
N ASN A 295 -18.08 -10.04 -4.41
CA ASN A 295 -17.53 -11.23 -3.76
C ASN A 295 -18.44 -12.44 -3.97
N PRO A 296 -18.08 -13.38 -4.87
CA PRO A 296 -18.66 -14.71 -4.90
C PRO A 296 -18.02 -15.59 -3.82
N LEU A 297 -18.75 -16.00 -2.79
CA LEU A 297 -18.34 -17.12 -1.96
C LEU A 297 -18.58 -18.40 -2.77
N ASP A 298 -17.54 -18.92 -3.44
CA ASP A 298 -17.52 -20.23 -4.12
C ASP A 298 -18.86 -20.59 -4.80
N GLU A 299 -19.36 -19.68 -5.63
CA GLU A 299 -20.60 -19.76 -6.39
C GLU A 299 -21.96 -19.80 -5.63
N LYS A 300 -22.05 -19.56 -4.30
CA LYS A 300 -23.27 -19.11 -3.55
C LYS A 300 -22.98 -19.05 -2.02
N PRO A 301 -23.26 -17.94 -1.28
CA PRO A 301 -23.87 -16.67 -1.69
C PRO A 301 -22.87 -15.61 -2.15
N GLY A 302 -23.35 -14.59 -2.87
CA GLY A 302 -22.54 -13.47 -3.31
C GLY A 302 -23.18 -12.12 -3.05
N THR A 303 -22.33 -11.10 -2.96
CA THR A 303 -22.74 -9.70 -2.79
C THR A 303 -21.97 -8.80 -3.75
N THR A 304 -22.67 -7.83 -4.35
CA THR A 304 -22.05 -6.71 -5.08
C THR A 304 -22.45 -5.41 -4.40
N ILE A 305 -21.48 -4.54 -4.13
CA ILE A 305 -21.71 -3.18 -3.61
C ILE A 305 -21.14 -2.20 -4.62
N ILE A 306 -21.93 -1.19 -5.00
CA ILE A 306 -21.55 -0.11 -5.90
C ILE A 306 -21.74 1.22 -5.16
N GLY A 307 -20.64 1.89 -4.84
CA GLY A 307 -20.62 3.27 -4.34
C GLY A 307 -20.54 4.26 -5.50
N VAL A 308 -21.22 5.39 -5.36
CA VAL A 308 -21.50 6.31 -6.46
C VAL A 308 -21.11 7.74 -6.08
N SER A 309 -20.53 8.47 -7.03
CA SER A 309 -20.31 9.91 -6.90
C SER A 309 -20.73 10.66 -8.17
N ASN A 310 -21.38 11.80 -7.98
CA ASN A 310 -21.88 12.70 -9.03
C ASN A 310 -20.85 13.78 -9.41
N GLY A 311 -19.73 13.88 -8.69
CA GLY A 311 -18.77 14.97 -8.78
C GLY A 311 -17.36 14.58 -9.22
N THR A 312 -16.45 15.55 -9.16
CA THR A 312 -15.02 15.34 -9.39
C THR A 312 -14.30 14.78 -8.17
N ASN A 313 -14.88 14.92 -6.98
CA ASN A 313 -14.42 14.30 -5.74
C ASN A 313 -14.61 12.78 -5.81
N ASN A 314 -13.60 12.00 -5.41
CA ASN A 314 -13.64 10.54 -5.46
C ASN A 314 -14.12 9.96 -4.10
N ASN A 315 -15.17 10.55 -3.54
CA ASN A 315 -15.63 10.28 -2.18
C ASN A 315 -16.73 9.21 -2.12
N TYR A 316 -17.45 8.96 -3.23
CA TYR A 316 -18.47 7.91 -3.38
C TYR A 316 -19.57 7.94 -2.31
N ASP A 317 -20.05 9.15 -2.02
CA ASP A 317 -20.92 9.50 -0.89
C ASP A 317 -22.36 9.83 -1.30
N ASP A 318 -22.69 9.79 -2.60
CA ASP A 318 -24.00 10.21 -3.14
C ASP A 318 -25.04 9.09 -3.13
N SER A 319 -24.65 7.86 -3.49
CA SER A 319 -25.53 6.69 -3.45
C SER A 319 -24.76 5.38 -3.33
N VAL A 320 -25.44 4.35 -2.84
CA VAL A 320 -24.92 2.98 -2.74
C VAL A 320 -25.98 2.00 -3.24
N VAL A 321 -25.58 1.10 -4.13
CA VAL A 321 -26.41 -0.02 -4.57
C VAL A 321 -25.82 -1.32 -4.06
N VAL A 322 -26.61 -2.11 -3.34
CA VAL A 322 -26.22 -3.42 -2.82
C VAL A 322 -27.06 -4.48 -3.52
N LEU A 323 -26.40 -5.51 -4.05
CA LEU A 323 -27.04 -6.70 -4.59
C LEU A 323 -26.60 -7.92 -3.80
N ASN A 324 -27.52 -8.85 -3.55
CA ASN A 324 -27.24 -10.08 -2.82
C ASN A 324 -28.01 -11.28 -3.40
N TRP A 325 -27.38 -12.46 -3.41
CA TRP A 325 -27.97 -13.71 -3.92
C TRP A 325 -27.29 -14.96 -3.32
N PRO A 326 -27.90 -16.16 -3.44
CA PRO A 326 -29.30 -16.39 -3.82
C PRO A 326 -30.24 -15.83 -2.76
N LEU A 327 -31.37 -15.30 -3.19
CA LEU A 327 -32.52 -15.17 -2.31
C LEU A 327 -33.33 -16.46 -2.36
N SER A 328 -33.77 -16.94 -1.19
CA SER A 328 -34.75 -18.02 -1.05
C SER A 328 -36.09 -17.63 -1.68
#